data_AF-A0A2V8XQX3-F1
#
_entry.id   AF-A0A2V8XQX3-F1
#
_cell.length_a   1.000
_cell.length_b   1.000
_cell.length_c   1.000
_cell.angle_alpha   90.00
_cell.angle_beta   90.00
_cell.angle_gamma   90.00
#
_symmetry.space_group_name_H-M   'P 1'
#
loop_
_entity.id
_entity.type
_entity.pdbx_description
1 polymer ?
#
loop_
_entity_poly.entity_id
_entity_poly.type
_entity_poly.pdbx_seq_one_letter_code
_entity_poly.pdbx_strand_id
1 'polypeptide(L)'
;MTCEEFEAIGLDAERCASLSEAQHAAAARHAASCSRCAALQNSWQAARLELRSLAEETAVAQAPPRVEMRLRQEFHTRHHTVKARRTALITAWALAAAAILVGAVSWINWRSNHRDAAQNHSNASPTAGNLQGNSAPAASNQQSPEQNSVANSETVLADNELSDFTLLPGVLPADTDDAAIFRVRMQRGALGVLGLPVNEDRAGEWIQVDLLVGNDGLPQAVRWPQSQ
;
A
#
# COMPACT_ATOMS: atom_id res chain seq x y z
N MET A 1 -19.28 8.76 36.76
CA MET A 1 -18.15 9.03 35.87
C MET A 1 -17.32 10.16 36.43
N THR A 2 -16.03 10.15 36.14
CA THR A 2 -15.09 11.22 36.48
C THR A 2 -15.11 12.32 35.40
N CYS A 3 -14.51 13.47 35.69
CA CYS A 3 -14.39 14.56 34.72
C CYS A 3 -13.57 14.14 33.49
N GLU A 4 -12.51 13.34 33.68
CA GLU A 4 -11.67 12.83 32.58
C GLU A 4 -12.46 11.88 31.66
N GLU A 5 -13.26 10.99 32.24
CA GLU A 5 -14.15 10.10 31.47
C GLU A 5 -15.21 10.89 30.68
N PHE A 6 -15.73 11.97 31.27
CA PHE A 6 -16.68 12.86 30.59
C PHE A 6 -16.03 13.60 29.42
N GLU A 7 -14.81 14.11 29.57
CA GLU A 7 -14.09 14.79 28.49
C GLU A 7 -13.77 13.82 27.33
N ALA A 8 -13.43 12.57 27.64
CA ALA A 8 -13.10 11.57 26.63
C ALA A 8 -14.32 11.06 25.84
N ILE A 9 -15.49 10.94 26.49
CA ILE A 9 -16.63 10.18 25.92
C ILE A 9 -17.96 10.94 26.03
N GLY A 10 -18.12 11.77 27.06
CA GLY A 10 -19.37 12.45 27.39
C GLY A 10 -19.74 13.60 26.44
N LEU A 11 -18.77 14.24 25.78
CA LEU A 11 -19.03 15.34 24.85
C LEU A 11 -19.80 14.88 23.60
N ASP A 12 -19.38 13.77 23.00
CA ASP A 12 -20.02 13.19 21.80
C ASP A 12 -21.12 12.17 22.10
N ALA A 13 -21.61 12.10 23.34
CA ALA A 13 -22.54 11.07 23.78
C ALA A 13 -23.72 10.89 22.81
N GLU A 14 -24.40 11.97 22.41
CA GLU A 14 -25.57 11.92 21.51
C GLU A 14 -25.29 11.35 20.11
N ARG A 15 -24.04 11.42 19.61
CA ARG A 15 -23.67 10.97 18.26
C ARG A 15 -23.05 9.58 18.25
N CYS A 16 -22.41 9.19 19.35
CA CYS A 16 -21.62 7.98 19.39
C CYS A 16 -22.54 6.75 19.54
N ALA A 17 -22.94 6.15 18.42
CA ALA A 17 -23.80 4.97 18.39
C ALA A 17 -23.21 3.74 19.11
N SER A 18 -21.91 3.78 19.42
CA SER A 18 -21.20 2.76 20.19
C SER A 18 -21.37 2.89 21.70
N LEU A 19 -21.92 4.00 22.19
CA LEU A 19 -22.14 4.21 23.62
C LEU A 19 -23.46 3.60 24.07
N SER A 20 -23.39 2.96 25.23
CA SER A 20 -24.57 2.42 25.89
C SER A 20 -25.46 3.54 26.42
N GLU A 21 -26.77 3.28 26.49
CA GLU A 21 -27.75 4.21 27.07
C GLU A 21 -27.40 4.60 28.52
N ALA A 22 -26.81 3.67 29.27
CA ALA A 22 -26.31 3.93 30.62
C ALA A 22 -25.17 4.97 30.66
N GLN A 23 -24.27 4.97 29.68
CA GLN A 23 -23.19 5.95 29.56
C GLN A 23 -23.74 7.33 29.21
N HIS A 24 -24.75 7.41 28.33
CA HIS A 24 -25.43 8.66 28.01
C HIS A 24 -26.10 9.26 29.25
N ALA A 25 -26.86 8.45 30.00
CA ALA A 25 -27.51 8.88 31.23
C ALA A 25 -26.50 9.28 32.32
N ALA A 26 -25.33 8.61 32.38
CA ALA A 26 -24.27 8.98 33.30
C ALA A 26 -23.60 10.32 32.90
N ALA A 27 -23.42 10.59 31.61
CA ALA A 27 -22.86 11.84 31.09
C ALA A 27 -23.79 13.02 31.40
N ALA A 28 -25.09 12.86 31.11
CA ALA A 28 -26.11 13.86 31.43
C ALA A 28 -26.16 14.18 32.92
N ARG A 29 -26.14 13.16 33.79
CA ARG A 29 -26.09 13.36 35.25
C ARG A 29 -24.83 14.07 35.71
N HIS A 30 -23.67 13.75 35.12
CA HIS A 30 -22.42 14.38 35.50
C HIS A 30 -22.39 15.86 35.11
N ALA A 31 -22.79 16.19 33.88
CA ALA A 31 -22.94 17.57 33.41
C ALA A 31 -23.91 18.37 34.31
N ALA A 32 -25.01 17.76 34.76
CA ALA A 32 -25.94 18.41 35.69
C ALA A 32 -25.32 18.68 37.08
N SER A 33 -24.40 17.82 37.55
CA SER A 33 -23.76 17.96 38.87
C SER A 33 -22.47 18.78 38.89
N CYS A 34 -21.78 18.92 37.76
CA CYS A 34 -20.44 19.53 37.67
C CYS A 34 -20.47 20.75 36.76
N SER A 35 -20.30 21.95 37.34
CA SER A 35 -20.36 23.22 36.61
C SER A 35 -19.29 23.36 35.52
N ARG A 36 -18.08 22.82 35.75
CA ARG A 36 -16.99 22.82 34.76
C ARG A 36 -17.36 22.00 33.53
N CYS A 37 -17.87 20.79 33.72
CA CYS A 37 -18.27 19.90 32.63
C CYS A 37 -19.53 20.43 31.92
N ALA A 38 -20.45 21.07 32.63
CA ALA A 38 -21.59 21.77 32.03
C ALA A 38 -21.14 22.90 31.08
N ALA A 39 -20.21 23.75 31.53
CA ALA A 39 -19.68 24.84 30.71
C ALA A 39 -18.95 24.32 29.47
N LEU A 40 -18.18 23.23 29.61
CA LEU A 40 -17.51 22.58 28.49
C LEU A 40 -18.51 21.94 27.50
N GLN A 41 -19.57 21.31 27.99
CA GLN A 41 -20.62 20.76 27.13
C GLN A 41 -21.33 21.87 26.35
N ASN A 42 -21.66 22.99 27.00
CA ASN A 42 -22.30 24.13 26.35
C ASN A 42 -21.42 24.75 25.26
N SER A 43 -20.12 24.95 25.52
CA SER A 43 -19.20 25.50 24.51
C SER A 43 -19.07 24.57 23.31
N TRP A 44 -19.05 23.27 23.56
CA TRP A 44 -18.95 22.26 22.51
C TRP A 44 -20.25 22.14 21.69
N GLN A 45 -21.42 22.27 22.32
CA GLN A 45 -22.71 22.38 21.63
C GLN A 45 -22.78 23.64 20.76
N ALA A 46 -22.33 24.79 21.27
CA ALA A 46 -22.27 26.05 20.52
C ALA A 46 -21.39 25.92 19.27
N ALA A 47 -20.17 25.38 19.41
CA ALA A 47 -19.28 25.13 18.29
C ALA A 47 -19.91 24.22 17.22
N ARG A 48 -20.69 23.21 17.63
CA ARG A 48 -21.39 22.33 16.67
C ARG A 48 -22.51 23.01 15.91
N LEU A 49 -23.19 23.96 16.52
CA LEU A 49 -24.21 24.74 15.84
C LEU A 49 -23.56 25.62 14.76
N GLU A 50 -22.45 26.28 15.07
CA GLU A 50 -21.70 27.10 14.11
C GLU A 50 -21.10 26.25 12.97
N LEU A 51 -20.55 25.07 13.27
CA LEU A 51 -20.06 24.16 12.23
C LEU A 51 -21.20 23.65 11.33
N ARG A 52 -22.40 23.45 11.88
CA ARG A 52 -23.56 23.05 11.08
C ARG A 52 -24.05 24.19 10.19
N SER A 53 -24.11 25.43 10.68
CA SER A 53 -24.47 26.57 9.84
C SER A 53 -23.46 26.76 8.71
N LEU A 54 -22.17 26.65 9.00
CA LEU A 54 -21.12 26.71 7.98
C LEU A 54 -21.24 25.57 6.95
N ALA A 55 -21.61 24.36 7.39
CA ALA A 55 -21.88 23.24 6.48
C ALA A 55 -23.09 23.51 5.56
N GLU A 56 -24.13 24.16 6.06
CA GLU A 56 -25.30 24.55 5.27
C GLU A 56 -24.97 25.67 4.26
N GLU A 57 -24.18 26.67 4.67
CA GLU A 57 -23.71 27.74 3.79
C GLU A 57 -22.82 27.20 2.67
N THR A 58 -21.92 26.26 3.01
CA THR A 58 -21.03 25.61 2.04
C THR A 58 -21.70 24.51 1.24
N ALA A 59 -22.92 24.09 1.58
CA ALA A 59 -23.67 23.08 0.82
C ALA A 59 -23.92 23.53 -0.63
N VAL A 60 -24.06 24.84 -0.87
CA VAL A 60 -24.23 25.42 -2.21
C VAL A 60 -22.94 25.34 -3.04
N ALA A 61 -21.78 25.27 -2.39
CA ALA A 61 -20.47 25.07 -3.02
C ALA A 61 -20.11 23.59 -3.25
N GLN A 62 -21.02 22.65 -2.95
CA GLN A 62 -20.77 21.23 -3.21
C GLN A 62 -20.49 20.96 -4.69
N ALA A 63 -19.55 20.05 -4.93
CA ALA A 63 -19.16 19.64 -6.26
C ALA A 63 -20.39 19.14 -7.05
N PRO A 64 -20.57 19.53 -8.32
CA PRO A 64 -21.70 19.08 -9.12
C PRO A 64 -21.84 17.55 -9.09
N PRO A 65 -23.07 16.99 -9.02
CA PRO A 65 -23.30 15.56 -8.82
C PRO A 65 -22.65 14.68 -9.92
N ARG A 66 -22.47 15.24 -11.12
CA ARG A 66 -21.72 14.60 -12.21
C ARG A 66 -20.23 14.36 -11.88
N VAL A 67 -19.61 15.27 -11.15
CA VAL A 67 -18.19 15.19 -10.77
C VAL A 67 -18.02 14.16 -9.67
N GLU A 68 -18.93 14.16 -8.68
CA GLU A 68 -18.96 13.15 -7.61
C GLU A 68 -19.20 11.74 -8.16
N MET A 69 -20.17 11.57 -9.06
CA MET A 69 -20.44 10.28 -9.70
C MET A 69 -19.21 9.79 -10.47
N ARG A 70 -18.55 10.67 -11.23
CA ARG A 70 -17.34 10.32 -11.99
C ARG A 70 -16.18 9.95 -11.06
N LEU A 71 -15.98 10.69 -9.97
CA LEU A 71 -14.97 10.38 -8.95
C LEU A 71 -15.24 9.04 -8.28
N ARG A 72 -16.48 8.77 -7.88
CA ARG A 72 -16.86 7.47 -7.30
C ARG A 72 -16.62 6.34 -8.28
N GLN A 73 -17.00 6.51 -9.54
CA GLN A 73 -16.78 5.50 -10.56
C GLN A 73 -15.28 5.19 -10.73
N GLU A 74 -14.43 6.22 -10.84
CA GLU A 74 -12.97 6.04 -10.94
C GLU A 74 -12.36 5.42 -9.67
N PHE A 75 -12.88 5.76 -8.50
CA PHE A 75 -12.44 5.15 -7.24
C PHE A 75 -12.81 3.66 -7.19
N HIS A 76 -14.03 3.31 -7.59
CA HIS A 76 -14.47 1.91 -7.65
C HIS A 76 -13.64 1.12 -8.67
N THR A 77 -13.40 1.64 -9.87
CA THR A 77 -12.60 0.93 -10.89
C THR A 77 -11.17 0.66 -10.41
N ARG A 78 -10.51 1.65 -9.79
CA ARG A 78 -9.18 1.48 -9.20
C ARG A 78 -9.17 0.49 -8.04
N HIS A 79 -10.10 0.58 -7.10
CA HIS A 79 -10.12 -0.34 -5.95
C HIS A 79 -10.54 -1.78 -6.29
N HIS A 80 -11.46 -1.96 -7.24
CA HIS A 80 -11.88 -3.31 -7.66
C HIS A 80 -10.75 -4.05 -8.38
N THR A 81 -9.93 -3.36 -9.19
CA THR A 81 -8.81 -3.99 -9.88
C THR A 81 -7.69 -4.42 -8.93
N VAL A 82 -7.39 -3.62 -7.88
CA VAL A 82 -6.40 -3.98 -6.86
C VAL A 82 -6.85 -5.17 -6.01
N LYS A 83 -8.10 -5.18 -5.52
CA LYS A 83 -8.63 -6.30 -4.73
C LYS A 83 -8.71 -7.59 -5.53
N ALA A 84 -9.16 -7.52 -6.79
CA ALA A 84 -9.29 -8.69 -7.66
C ALA A 84 -7.93 -9.32 -8.00
N ARG A 85 -6.88 -8.52 -8.19
CA ARG A 85 -5.52 -9.04 -8.45
C ARG A 85 -4.93 -9.74 -7.23
N ARG A 86 -5.09 -9.18 -6.03
CA ARG A 86 -4.61 -9.79 -4.78
C ARG A 86 -5.30 -11.12 -4.48
N THR A 87 -6.62 -11.21 -4.65
CA THR A 87 -7.34 -12.48 -4.47
C THR A 87 -6.96 -13.50 -5.53
N ALA A 88 -6.84 -13.11 -6.81
CA ALA A 88 -6.39 -14.00 -7.88
C ALA A 88 -5.00 -14.59 -7.60
N LEU A 89 -4.04 -13.77 -7.17
CA LEU A 89 -2.70 -14.23 -6.79
C LEU A 89 -2.77 -15.21 -5.60
N ILE A 90 -3.48 -14.88 -4.53
CA ILE A 90 -3.61 -15.78 -3.37
C ILE A 90 -4.23 -17.11 -3.78
N THR A 91 -5.27 -17.11 -4.61
CA THR A 91 -5.88 -18.35 -5.11
C THR A 91 -4.95 -19.16 -6.01
N ALA A 92 -4.13 -18.50 -6.84
CA ALA A 92 -3.15 -19.19 -7.68
C ALA A 92 -2.06 -19.86 -6.83
N TRP A 93 -1.54 -19.16 -5.81
CA TRP A 93 -0.57 -19.73 -4.87
C TRP A 93 -1.17 -20.88 -4.04
N ALA A 94 -2.43 -20.75 -3.61
CA ALA A 94 -3.12 -21.82 -2.87
C ALA A 94 -3.31 -23.09 -3.73
N LEU A 95 -3.68 -22.94 -5.00
CA LEU A 95 -3.79 -24.07 -5.93
C LEU A 95 -2.44 -24.72 -6.24
N ALA A 96 -1.38 -23.91 -6.40
CA ALA A 96 -0.03 -24.43 -6.58
C ALA A 96 0.44 -25.25 -5.37
N ALA A 97 0.20 -24.75 -4.14
CA ALA A 97 0.52 -25.48 -2.92
C ALA A 97 -0.26 -26.80 -2.80
N ALA A 98 -1.56 -26.79 -3.15
CA ALA A 98 -2.39 -27.99 -3.15
C ALA A 98 -1.87 -29.05 -4.14
N ALA A 99 -1.46 -28.65 -5.35
CA ALA A 99 -0.90 -29.56 -6.35
C ALA A 99 0.41 -30.21 -5.88
N ILE A 100 1.29 -29.44 -5.21
CA ILE A 100 2.55 -29.96 -4.65
C ILE A 100 2.27 -30.98 -3.55
N LEU A 101 1.32 -30.72 -2.66
CA LEU A 101 0.95 -31.65 -1.59
C LEU A 101 0.38 -32.97 -2.15
N VAL A 102 -0.50 -32.91 -3.16
CA VAL A 102 -1.03 -34.11 -3.81
C VAL A 102 0.09 -34.91 -4.49
N GLY A 103 1.02 -34.23 -5.18
CA GLY A 103 2.20 -34.86 -5.78
C GLY A 103 3.10 -35.54 -4.74
N ALA A 104 3.37 -34.87 -3.62
CA ALA A 104 4.20 -35.41 -2.54
C ALA A 104 3.56 -36.64 -1.87
N VAL A 105 2.25 -36.59 -1.58
CA VAL A 105 1.51 -37.72 -1.00
C VAL A 105 1.46 -38.90 -1.97
N SER A 106 1.23 -38.64 -3.27
CA SER A 106 1.27 -39.67 -4.31
C SER A 106 2.64 -40.33 -4.42
N TRP A 107 3.72 -39.54 -4.38
CA TRP A 107 5.10 -40.04 -4.40
C TRP A 107 5.46 -40.88 -3.17
N ILE A 108 5.04 -40.45 -1.98
CA ILE A 108 5.27 -41.18 -0.73
C ILE A 108 4.56 -42.55 -0.77
N ASN A 109 3.30 -42.57 -1.22
CA ASN A 109 2.51 -43.79 -1.33
C ASN A 109 3.09 -44.77 -2.39
N TRP A 110 3.58 -44.24 -3.51
CA TRP A 110 4.25 -45.05 -4.52
C TRP A 110 5.57 -45.65 -3.99
N ARG A 111 6.35 -44.88 -3.23
CA ARG A 111 7.62 -45.34 -2.65
C ARG A 111 7.45 -46.38 -1.55
N SER A 112 6.37 -46.32 -0.75
CA SER A 112 6.07 -47.39 0.21
C SER A 112 5.72 -48.69 -0.52
N ASN A 113 4.88 -48.64 -1.55
CA ASN A 113 4.50 -49.82 -2.32
C ASN A 113 5.69 -50.48 -3.05
N HIS A 114 6.67 -49.69 -3.52
CA HIS A 114 7.90 -50.23 -4.11
C HIS A 114 8.90 -50.79 -3.08
N ARG A 115 8.83 -50.36 -1.81
CA ARG A 115 9.65 -50.96 -0.73
C ARG A 115 9.15 -52.36 -0.36
N ASP A 116 7.84 -52.58 -0.43
CA ASP A 116 7.25 -53.91 -0.24
C ASP A 116 7.59 -54.85 -1.41
N ALA A 117 7.73 -54.33 -2.63
CA ALA A 117 8.17 -55.10 -3.80
C ALA A 117 9.67 -55.46 -3.77
N ALA A 118 10.51 -54.65 -3.12
CA ALA A 118 11.97 -54.86 -3.06
C ALA A 118 12.41 -55.92 -2.03
N GLN A 119 11.55 -56.31 -1.06
CA GLN A 119 11.88 -57.42 -0.15
C GLN A 119 11.72 -58.81 -0.78
N ASN A 120 10.97 -58.95 -1.89
CA ASN A 120 10.74 -60.25 -2.53
C ASN A 120 11.74 -60.59 -3.65
N HIS A 121 12.72 -59.73 -3.93
CA HIS A 121 13.65 -59.93 -5.05
C HIS A 121 15.12 -59.93 -4.57
N SER A 122 15.40 -60.62 -3.45
CA SER A 122 16.77 -61.02 -3.09
C SER A 122 17.09 -62.38 -3.71
N ASN A 123 17.14 -62.45 -5.04
CA ASN A 123 17.78 -63.53 -5.81
C ASN A 123 17.85 -63.12 -7.30
N ALA A 124 18.75 -62.20 -7.65
CA ALA A 124 19.34 -62.12 -8.98
C ALA A 124 20.51 -61.12 -8.97
N SER A 125 21.72 -61.66 -9.08
CA SER A 125 22.94 -60.90 -9.39
C SER A 125 22.96 -60.57 -10.88
N PRO A 126 23.51 -59.41 -11.29
CA PRO A 126 24.15 -59.34 -12.60
C PRO A 126 25.56 -58.74 -12.57
N THR A 127 26.40 -59.47 -13.30
CA THR A 127 27.77 -59.25 -13.71
C THR A 127 27.99 -57.91 -14.42
N ALA A 128 29.07 -57.24 -14.04
CA ALA A 128 29.59 -56.03 -14.65
C ALA A 128 30.17 -56.29 -16.05
N GLY A 129 29.81 -55.43 -17.02
CA GLY A 129 30.42 -55.33 -18.33
C GLY A 129 30.54 -53.87 -18.73
N ASN A 130 31.73 -53.30 -18.54
CA ASN A 130 32.16 -52.00 -19.07
C ASN A 130 32.11 -52.04 -20.61
N LEU A 131 31.78 -50.92 -21.26
CA LEU A 131 32.57 -50.38 -22.38
C LEU A 131 32.11 -48.94 -22.74
N GLN A 132 33.13 -48.11 -22.86
CA GLN A 132 33.21 -46.66 -23.10
C GLN A 132 32.75 -46.28 -24.52
N GLY A 133 32.13 -45.10 -24.70
CA GLY A 133 31.78 -44.58 -26.03
C GLY A 133 31.43 -43.09 -26.07
N ASN A 134 32.46 -42.27 -26.27
CA ASN A 134 32.51 -40.96 -26.96
C ASN A 134 31.64 -39.78 -26.52
N SER A 135 32.33 -38.71 -26.10
CA SER A 135 31.80 -37.34 -26.02
C SER A 135 32.58 -36.38 -26.92
N ALA A 136 31.82 -35.70 -27.79
CA ALA A 136 31.92 -34.33 -28.31
C ALA A 136 33.15 -33.86 -29.14
N PRO A 137 32.86 -32.98 -30.12
CA PRO A 137 33.50 -31.67 -30.12
C PRO A 137 32.49 -30.53 -30.36
N ALA A 138 32.70 -29.38 -29.71
CA ALA A 138 32.65 -28.05 -30.34
C ALA A 138 32.87 -26.96 -29.29
N ALA A 139 33.97 -26.23 -29.47
CA ALA A 139 34.31 -25.01 -28.76
C ALA A 139 33.43 -23.84 -29.20
N SER A 140 33.24 -22.84 -28.33
CA SER A 140 33.89 -21.54 -28.54
C SER A 140 33.63 -20.62 -27.35
N ASN A 141 34.70 -20.03 -26.85
CA ASN A 141 34.73 -18.97 -25.86
C ASN A 141 35.62 -17.90 -26.49
N GLN A 142 35.19 -16.63 -26.54
CA GLN A 142 36.01 -15.42 -26.30
C GLN A 142 35.32 -14.11 -26.74
N GLN A 143 35.24 -13.21 -25.76
CA GLN A 143 35.61 -11.78 -25.78
C GLN A 143 34.74 -10.71 -26.49
N SER A 144 34.22 -9.81 -25.64
CA SER A 144 33.97 -8.36 -25.85
C SER A 144 35.25 -7.61 -26.29
N PRO A 145 35.24 -6.35 -26.83
CA PRO A 145 34.54 -5.16 -26.28
C PRO A 145 34.01 -4.08 -27.28
N GLU A 146 33.18 -3.16 -26.75
CA GLU A 146 32.92 -1.75 -27.17
C GLU A 146 32.29 -1.48 -28.58
N GLN A 147 31.39 -0.53 -28.85
CA GLN A 147 30.88 0.67 -28.17
C GLN A 147 29.62 1.21 -28.92
N ASN A 148 28.80 1.98 -28.21
CA ASN A 148 27.87 3.05 -28.66
C ASN A 148 26.39 2.78 -29.03
N SER A 149 25.56 3.13 -28.03
CA SER A 149 24.43 4.11 -28.06
C SER A 149 23.16 3.68 -28.82
N VAL A 150 21.95 3.71 -28.25
CA VAL A 150 21.25 4.87 -27.67
C VAL A 150 20.12 4.40 -26.71
N ALA A 151 19.95 5.13 -25.60
CA ALA A 151 18.79 5.20 -24.70
C ALA A 151 18.40 3.94 -23.90
N ASN A 152 19.21 3.62 -22.88
CA ASN A 152 18.78 2.78 -21.78
C ASN A 152 18.01 3.66 -20.77
N SER A 153 16.69 3.56 -20.73
CA SER A 153 15.90 4.04 -19.60
C SER A 153 16.18 3.11 -18.42
N GLU A 154 17.15 3.50 -17.59
CA GLU A 154 17.44 2.82 -16.33
C GLU A 154 16.24 2.98 -15.39
N THR A 155 15.32 2.02 -15.47
CA THR A 155 14.32 1.78 -14.43
C THR A 155 15.06 1.10 -13.28
N VAL A 156 15.67 1.90 -12.40
CA VAL A 156 16.28 1.42 -11.17
C VAL A 156 15.16 0.97 -10.24
N LEU A 157 14.98 -0.33 -10.09
CA LEU A 157 14.14 -0.95 -9.07
C LEU A 157 14.76 -0.62 -7.70
N ALA A 158 14.15 0.31 -6.97
CA ALA A 158 14.62 0.77 -5.67
C ALA A 158 13.78 0.14 -4.55
N ASP A 159 14.12 -1.07 -4.14
CA ASP A 159 13.51 -1.72 -2.95
C ASP A 159 14.06 -1.15 -1.62
N ASN A 160 15.03 -0.21 -1.67
CA ASN A 160 15.71 0.30 -0.47
C ASN A 160 15.94 1.84 -0.45
N GLU A 161 15.37 2.63 -1.37
CA GLU A 161 15.48 4.12 -1.37
C GLU A 161 14.17 4.85 -1.01
N LEU A 162 13.11 4.16 -0.59
CA LEU A 162 11.82 4.82 -0.28
C LEU A 162 11.81 5.62 1.03
N SER A 163 12.79 5.44 1.92
CA SER A 163 12.84 6.10 3.24
C SER A 163 13.10 7.61 3.17
N ASP A 164 13.70 8.10 2.09
CA ASP A 164 14.07 9.51 1.92
C ASP A 164 13.01 10.33 1.18
N PHE A 165 11.91 9.71 0.77
CA PHE A 165 10.82 10.36 0.08
C PHE A 165 9.73 10.82 1.06
N THR A 166 9.29 12.07 0.91
CA THR A 166 8.12 12.60 1.61
C THR A 166 6.87 12.28 0.81
N LEU A 167 5.97 11.48 1.39
CA LEU A 167 4.70 11.12 0.77
C LEU A 167 3.81 12.35 0.56
N LEU A 168 3.17 12.39 -0.60
CA LEU A 168 2.22 13.44 -0.93
C LEU A 168 0.87 13.18 -0.23
N PRO A 169 0.11 14.24 0.13
CA PRO A 169 -1.19 14.08 0.77
C PRO A 169 -2.14 13.20 -0.06
N GLY A 170 -2.73 12.18 0.57
CA GLY A 170 -3.72 11.29 -0.05
C GLY A 170 -3.15 10.00 -0.66
N VAL A 171 -1.83 9.77 -0.59
CA VAL A 171 -1.18 8.55 -1.09
C VAL A 171 -1.02 7.53 0.04
N LEU A 172 -1.37 6.27 -0.21
CA LEU A 172 -1.20 5.17 0.74
C LEU A 172 0.15 4.47 0.51
N PRO A 173 0.88 4.04 1.57
CA PRO A 173 2.21 3.42 1.43
C PRO A 173 2.26 2.13 0.61
N ALA A 174 1.12 1.43 0.43
CA ALA A 174 1.06 0.20 -0.35
C ALA A 174 0.99 0.45 -1.88
N ASP A 175 0.84 1.70 -2.30
CA ASP A 175 0.72 2.07 -3.72
C ASP A 175 2.09 2.46 -4.32
N THR A 176 3.14 2.56 -3.50
CA THR A 176 4.50 2.97 -3.88
C THR A 176 5.43 1.80 -4.25
N ASP A 177 5.00 0.55 -4.05
CA ASP A 177 5.83 -0.65 -4.26
C ASP A 177 6.27 -0.84 -5.73
N ASP A 178 5.52 -0.28 -6.69
CA ASP A 178 5.81 -0.34 -8.15
C ASP A 178 6.14 1.04 -8.75
N ALA A 179 6.63 1.99 -7.94
CA ALA A 179 6.82 3.37 -8.39
C ALA A 179 8.20 3.64 -9.02
N ALA A 180 8.23 4.51 -10.03
CA ALA A 180 9.45 4.92 -10.73
C ALA A 180 9.90 6.32 -10.29
N ILE A 181 11.21 6.54 -10.21
CA ILE A 181 11.79 7.83 -9.80
C ILE A 181 12.08 8.68 -11.04
N PHE A 182 11.53 9.89 -11.09
CA PHE A 182 11.77 10.88 -12.15
C PHE A 182 12.41 12.14 -11.59
N ARG A 183 13.57 12.53 -12.14
CA ARG A 183 14.20 13.82 -11.85
C ARG A 183 13.58 14.90 -12.73
N VAL A 184 12.83 15.82 -12.14
CA VAL A 184 12.11 16.87 -12.85
C VAL A 184 12.58 18.24 -12.38
N ARG A 185 12.73 19.18 -13.32
CA ARG A 185 12.98 20.59 -13.03
C ARG A 185 11.65 21.34 -12.99
N MET A 186 11.31 21.94 -11.86
CA MET A 186 10.08 22.71 -11.67
C MET A 186 10.31 23.96 -10.81
N GLN A 187 9.35 24.87 -10.79
CA GLN A 187 9.41 26.03 -9.90
C GLN A 187 9.12 25.59 -8.46
N ARG A 188 9.80 26.19 -7.49
CA ARG A 188 9.62 25.90 -6.07
C ARG A 188 8.17 26.07 -5.62
N GLY A 189 7.46 27.06 -6.17
CA GLY A 189 6.03 27.30 -5.93
C GLY A 189 5.12 26.14 -6.35
N ALA A 190 5.51 25.33 -7.35
CA ALA A 190 4.72 24.19 -7.80
C ALA A 190 4.63 23.08 -6.74
N LEU A 191 5.57 23.01 -5.79
CA LEU A 191 5.52 22.08 -4.67
C LEU A 191 4.39 22.42 -3.68
N GLY A 192 3.94 23.68 -3.64
CA GLY A 192 2.79 24.08 -2.82
C GLY A 192 1.50 23.45 -3.30
N VAL A 193 1.34 23.28 -4.62
CA VAL A 193 0.20 22.56 -5.24
C VAL A 193 0.22 21.08 -4.86
N LEU A 194 1.41 20.53 -4.64
CA LEU A 194 1.65 19.17 -4.14
C LEU A 194 1.48 19.06 -2.61
N GLY A 195 1.06 20.14 -1.93
CA GLY A 195 0.78 20.15 -0.49
C GLY A 195 2.03 20.19 0.39
N LEU A 196 3.19 20.54 -0.18
CA LEU A 196 4.42 20.69 0.56
C LEU A 196 4.60 22.15 1.02
N PRO A 197 5.16 22.39 2.21
CA PRO A 197 5.43 23.75 2.69
C PRO A 197 6.48 24.42 1.78
N VAL A 198 6.15 25.59 1.24
CA VAL A 198 7.03 26.37 0.37
C VAL A 198 7.26 27.75 0.97
N ASN A 199 8.49 28.25 0.86
CA ASN A 199 8.80 29.64 1.14
C ASN A 199 8.39 30.51 -0.06
N GLU A 200 7.41 31.39 0.14
CA GLU A 200 6.81 32.23 -0.89
C GLU A 200 7.80 33.22 -1.53
N ASP A 201 8.79 33.71 -0.77
CA ASP A 201 9.82 34.63 -1.26
C ASP A 201 10.69 34.02 -2.37
N ARG A 202 10.75 32.69 -2.44
CA ARG A 202 11.53 31.93 -3.43
C ARG A 202 10.66 31.08 -4.35
N ALA A 203 9.35 31.33 -4.42
CA ALA A 203 8.42 30.51 -5.20
C ALA A 203 8.78 30.46 -6.70
N GLY A 204 9.36 31.53 -7.25
CA GLY A 204 9.75 31.62 -8.66
C GLY A 204 11.05 30.87 -9.03
N GLU A 205 11.80 30.37 -8.04
CA GLU A 205 13.08 29.70 -8.26
C GLU A 205 12.90 28.33 -8.93
N TRP A 206 13.71 28.03 -9.96
CA TRP A 206 13.72 26.72 -10.60
C TRP A 206 14.61 25.76 -9.83
N ILE A 207 14.02 24.68 -9.34
CA ILE A 207 14.70 23.64 -8.56
C ILE A 207 14.59 22.29 -9.28
N GLN A 208 15.55 21.40 -9.02
CA GLN A 208 15.45 19.99 -9.39
C GLN A 208 14.89 19.22 -8.19
N VAL A 209 13.95 18.33 -8.45
CA VAL A 209 13.35 17.44 -7.45
C VAL A 209 13.19 16.06 -8.06
N ASP A 210 13.36 15.04 -7.22
CA ASP A 210 13.12 13.66 -7.62
C ASP A 210 11.70 13.30 -7.16
N LEU A 211 10.84 12.97 -8.12
CA LEU A 211 9.45 12.57 -7.90
C LEU A 211 9.35 11.06 -7.99
N LEU A 212 8.74 10.45 -6.99
CA LEU A 212 8.29 9.07 -7.07
C LEU A 212 6.92 9.07 -7.77
N VAL A 213 6.82 8.41 -8.92
CA VAL A 213 5.60 8.36 -9.75
C VAL A 213 5.10 6.93 -9.81
N GLY A 214 3.84 6.73 -9.45
CA GLY A 214 3.20 5.41 -9.49
C GLY A 214 2.96 4.90 -10.91
N ASN A 215 2.52 3.64 -11.02
CA ASN A 215 2.14 3.06 -12.31
C ASN A 215 0.96 3.79 -13.00
N ASP A 216 0.23 4.63 -12.24
CA ASP A 216 -0.89 5.43 -12.71
C ASP A 216 -0.44 6.80 -13.27
N GLY A 217 0.87 7.08 -13.26
CA GLY A 217 1.46 8.31 -13.76
C GLY A 217 1.27 9.50 -12.82
N LEU A 218 0.73 9.29 -11.61
CA LEU A 218 0.58 10.34 -10.62
C LEU A 218 1.79 10.39 -9.67
N PRO A 219 2.20 11.60 -9.25
CA PRO A 219 3.26 11.75 -8.27
C PRO A 219 2.76 11.26 -6.91
N GLN A 220 3.52 10.36 -6.30
CA GLN A 220 3.21 9.72 -5.02
C GLN A 220 4.07 10.23 -3.87
N ALA A 221 5.30 10.63 -4.16
CA ALA A 221 6.21 11.18 -3.17
C ALA A 221 7.22 12.14 -3.82
N VAL A 222 7.83 13.02 -3.02
CA VAL A 222 8.91 13.89 -3.46
C VAL A 222 10.12 13.73 -2.55
N ARG A 223 11.33 13.77 -3.12
CA ARG A 223 12.56 13.98 -2.37
C ARG A 223 13.32 15.19 -2.91
N TRP A 224 13.99 15.88 -2.00
CA TRP A 224 14.92 16.94 -2.34
C TRP A 224 16.26 16.32 -2.73
N PRO A 225 16.92 16.77 -3.81
CA PRO A 225 18.29 16.35 -4.05
C PRO A 225 19.15 16.89 -2.92
N GLN A 226 19.83 16.01 -2.18
CA GLN A 226 20.90 16.41 -1.29
C GLN A 226 22.00 17.04 -2.16
N SER A 227 22.22 18.34 -2.00
CA SER A 227 23.40 19.00 -2.54
C SER A 227 24.63 18.35 -1.89
N GLN A 228 25.50 17.73 -2.70
CA GLN A 228 26.87 17.45 -2.28
C GLN A 228 27.65 18.75 -2.12
#